data_AF-A0A2R9C4P3-F1
#
_entry.id   AF-A0A2R9C4P3-F1
#
_cell.length_a   1.000
_cell.length_b   1.000
_cell.length_c   1.000
_cell.angle_alpha   90.00
_cell.angle_beta   90.00
_cell.angle_gamma   90.00
#
_symmetry.space_group_name_H-M   'P 1'
#
loop_
_entity.id
_entity.type
_entity.pdbx_description
1 polymer ?
#
loop_
_entity_poly.entity_id
_entity_poly.type
_entity_poly.pdbx_seq_one_letter_code
_entity_poly.pdbx_strand_id
1 'polypeptide(L)'
;MERPAPGEVLMSQAIQPAHATARGELSAGQLLKWIDTTACLAAEKHAGVSCVTASVDDIQFEETARVGQVITIKAKVTRAFSTSMEIGIKVMVQDMLTGIEKLISVAFSTFVAKPVGKEKIHLKPVTLLTEQDHVEHNLAAERRKVRLQHEDTFNNLMKESSKFDDLIFDEEEGAVSTRGTSVQSIELVLPPHANHHGNTFGGQIMAWMETVATISASRLCWAHPFLKSVDMFKFRGPSTVGDRLVFTAIVNNTFQTCVEVGVRVEAFDCQEWAEGRGRHINSAFLIYNAADDKENLITFPRIQPISKDDFRRYRGTIARKRIRLGSRKYMITHPCIEHIASLSDSNVEALKKLAAKRGWEVTSTVEKIKIYTLEEHDVLSVWVEKHVGSPAHLAYHLLSDFTKRPLWDPHFVSCEVIDWVSEDDQLYHITCPILNDDKPKDLVVLVSRRKPLKDGNTYTVAVKSVILPSVPPSPQYIRSEIICAGFLIHAIDSNSCIVSYFNHMSASILPYFAGNLGGWSKSIEETAASCIQFLENPPDNGFASTF
;
A
#
# COMPACT_ATOMS: atom_id res chain seq x y z
N MET A 1 -27.48 16.24 16.30
CA MET A 1 -26.00 16.37 16.28
C MET A 1 -25.47 15.77 17.56
N GLU A 2 -24.82 14.61 17.48
CA GLU A 2 -24.06 14.06 18.62
C GLU A 2 -22.92 15.02 18.97
N ARG A 3 -22.65 15.21 20.27
CA ARG A 3 -21.49 16.01 20.70
C ARG A 3 -20.22 15.25 20.29
N PRO A 4 -19.22 15.93 19.69
CA PRO A 4 -17.94 15.28 19.39
C PRO A 4 -17.34 14.70 20.66
N ALA A 5 -16.70 13.54 20.57
CA ALA A 5 -16.12 12.89 21.73
C ALA A 5 -15.03 13.81 22.34
N PRO A 6 -14.75 13.68 23.64
CA PRO A 6 -13.71 14.50 24.29
C PRO A 6 -12.37 14.34 23.54
N GLY A 7 -11.81 15.46 23.05
CA GLY A 7 -10.54 15.46 22.31
C GLY A 7 -10.65 15.42 20.77
N GLU A 8 -11.84 15.24 20.21
CA GLU A 8 -12.06 15.31 18.76
C GLU A 8 -12.20 16.75 18.27
N VAL A 9 -11.74 17.00 17.05
CA VAL A 9 -11.94 18.24 16.30
C VAL A 9 -12.64 17.90 14.99
N LEU A 10 -13.66 18.68 14.65
CA LEU A 10 -14.44 18.53 13.42
C LEU A 10 -14.39 19.84 12.64
N MET A 11 -14.05 19.75 11.36
CA MET A 11 -14.11 20.85 10.40
C MET A 11 -15.06 20.45 9.27
N SER A 12 -15.98 21.34 8.92
CA SER A 12 -16.83 21.20 7.74
C SER A 12 -16.60 22.36 6.78
N GLN A 13 -16.41 22.05 5.50
CA GLN A 13 -16.15 23.03 4.45
C GLN A 13 -17.04 22.75 3.24
N ALA A 14 -17.85 23.73 2.85
CA ALA A 14 -18.53 23.68 1.56
C ALA A 14 -17.50 23.95 0.45
N ILE A 15 -17.49 23.11 -0.59
CA ILE A 15 -16.57 23.28 -1.71
C ILE A 15 -17.11 24.39 -2.61
N GLN A 16 -16.37 25.50 -2.66
CA GLN A 16 -16.67 26.68 -3.46
C GLN A 16 -15.80 26.69 -4.71
N PRO A 17 -16.15 27.47 -5.75
CA PRO A 17 -15.30 27.64 -6.93
C PRO A 17 -13.86 28.06 -6.60
N ALA A 18 -13.66 28.85 -5.54
CA ALA A 18 -12.34 29.27 -5.08
C ALA A 18 -11.46 28.11 -4.55
N HIS A 19 -12.05 26.95 -4.27
CA HIS A 19 -11.36 25.75 -3.80
C HIS A 19 -11.08 24.74 -4.91
N ALA A 20 -11.57 25.01 -6.13
CA ALA A 20 -11.66 24.02 -7.19
C ALA A 20 -10.62 24.20 -8.29
N THR A 21 -10.35 23.10 -9.00
CA THR A 21 -9.59 23.05 -10.23
C THR A 21 -10.44 23.54 -11.41
N ALA A 22 -9.83 23.62 -12.60
CA ALA A 22 -10.52 23.99 -13.84
C ALA A 22 -11.74 23.10 -14.17
N ARG A 23 -11.82 21.89 -13.62
CA ARG A 23 -12.94 20.95 -13.81
C ARG A 23 -14.02 21.03 -12.73
N GLY A 24 -13.93 21.99 -11.81
CA GLY A 24 -14.88 22.10 -10.69
C GLY A 24 -14.69 21.00 -9.64
N GLU A 25 -13.54 20.34 -9.63
CA GLU A 25 -13.13 19.35 -8.64
C GLU A 25 -12.32 20.02 -7.53
N LEU A 26 -12.43 19.56 -6.28
CA LEU A 26 -11.65 20.10 -5.16
C LEU A 26 -10.16 19.93 -5.43
N SER A 27 -9.38 21.01 -5.31
CA SER A 27 -7.92 20.93 -5.33
C SER A 27 -7.44 20.02 -4.20
N ALA A 28 -6.64 19.01 -4.55
CA ALA A 28 -6.09 18.10 -3.55
C ALA A 28 -5.15 18.82 -2.58
N GLY A 29 -4.40 19.82 -3.04
CA GLY A 29 -3.62 20.71 -2.19
C GLY A 29 -4.47 21.48 -1.17
N GLN A 30 -5.65 21.97 -1.58
CA GLN A 30 -6.59 22.61 -0.65
C GLN A 30 -7.11 21.62 0.40
N LEU A 31 -7.40 20.38 0.00
CA LEU A 31 -7.82 19.31 0.94
C LEU A 31 -6.71 18.97 1.94
N LEU A 32 -5.47 18.81 1.47
CA LEU A 32 -4.30 18.56 2.33
C LEU A 32 -4.09 19.68 3.36
N LYS A 33 -4.32 20.94 2.98
CA LYS A 33 -4.28 22.08 3.90
C LYS A 33 -5.34 21.99 4.98
N TRP A 34 -6.57 21.63 4.64
CA TRP A 34 -7.66 21.46 5.62
C TRP A 34 -7.42 20.25 6.54
N ILE A 35 -6.91 19.14 6.00
CA ILE A 35 -6.50 17.95 6.76
C ILE A 35 -5.49 18.34 7.85
N ASP A 36 -4.40 19.02 7.46
CA ASP A 36 -3.36 19.45 8.38
C ASP A 36 -3.86 20.48 9.40
N THR A 37 -4.68 21.44 8.98
CA THR A 37 -5.26 22.43 9.89
C THR A 37 -6.13 21.76 10.96
N THR A 38 -6.98 20.81 10.56
CA THR A 38 -7.85 20.07 11.51
C THR A 38 -7.04 19.21 12.46
N ALA A 39 -5.99 18.56 11.95
CA ALA A 39 -5.08 17.75 12.75
C ALA A 39 -4.24 18.58 13.74
N CYS A 40 -3.75 19.75 13.30
CA CYS A 40 -3.02 20.69 14.13
C CYS A 40 -3.89 21.17 15.29
N LEU A 41 -5.15 21.55 15.03
CA LEU A 41 -6.08 21.94 16.08
C LEU A 41 -6.36 20.81 17.09
N ALA A 42 -6.45 19.56 16.64
CA ALA A 42 -6.58 18.42 17.54
C ALA A 42 -5.32 18.24 18.41
N ALA A 43 -4.13 18.41 17.83
CA ALA A 43 -2.87 18.36 18.54
C ALA A 43 -2.73 19.48 19.59
N GLU A 44 -3.02 20.74 19.20
CA GLU A 44 -2.96 21.90 20.07
C GLU A 44 -3.99 21.81 21.21
N LYS A 45 -5.20 21.28 20.94
CA LYS A 45 -6.22 21.02 21.96
C LYS A 45 -5.74 20.03 23.03
N HIS A 46 -4.93 19.05 22.65
CA HIS A 46 -4.34 18.08 23.59
C HIS A 46 -3.09 18.62 24.29
N ALA A 47 -2.23 19.34 23.57
CA ALA A 47 -0.95 19.84 24.07
C ALA A 47 -1.09 21.09 24.96
N GLY A 48 -2.07 21.95 24.69
CA GLY A 48 -2.21 23.27 25.31
C GLY A 48 -1.15 24.29 24.85
N VAL A 49 -0.38 23.99 23.82
CA VAL A 49 0.63 24.86 23.20
C VAL A 49 0.60 24.69 21.69
N SER A 50 1.29 25.57 20.95
CA SER A 50 1.41 25.42 19.50
C SER A 50 2.06 24.11 19.07
N CYS A 51 1.53 23.54 17.99
CA CYS A 51 2.05 22.31 17.40
C CYS A 51 2.49 22.57 15.95
N VAL A 52 3.47 21.79 15.49
CA VAL A 52 3.93 21.81 14.09
C VAL A 52 3.93 20.40 13.51
N THR A 53 3.64 20.29 12.22
CA THR A 53 3.61 19.03 11.48
C THR A 53 5.03 18.47 11.37
N ALA A 54 5.25 17.25 11.86
CA ALA A 54 6.54 16.58 11.80
C ALA A 54 6.61 15.56 10.66
N SER A 55 5.55 14.80 10.47
CA SER A 55 5.43 13.85 9.35
C SER A 55 3.97 13.60 9.00
N VAL A 56 3.77 13.16 7.77
CA VAL A 56 2.47 12.74 7.24
C VAL A 56 2.66 11.32 6.71
N ASP A 57 1.76 10.41 7.07
CA ASP A 57 1.79 9.03 6.60
C ASP A 57 1.28 8.95 5.15
N ASP A 58 1.25 7.75 4.57
CA ASP A 58 0.62 7.56 3.26
C ASP A 58 -0.84 8.04 3.33
N ILE A 59 -1.23 8.91 2.38
CA ILE A 59 -2.60 9.38 2.23
C ILE A 59 -3.11 8.90 0.88
N GLN A 60 -4.21 8.17 0.87
CA GLN A 60 -4.91 7.74 -0.34
C GLN A 60 -6.25 8.46 -0.44
N PHE A 61 -6.61 8.86 -1.65
CA PHE A 61 -7.88 9.50 -1.98
C PHE A 61 -8.72 8.50 -2.79
N GLU A 62 -9.81 8.03 -2.20
CA GLU A 62 -10.73 7.06 -2.82
C GLU A 62 -11.71 7.74 -3.78
N GLU A 63 -11.99 9.02 -3.57
CA GLU A 63 -13.00 9.79 -4.31
C GLU A 63 -12.53 11.24 -4.50
N THR A 64 -12.88 11.83 -5.63
CA THR A 64 -12.63 13.26 -5.93
C THR A 64 -13.89 14.07 -5.64
N ALA A 65 -13.81 14.98 -4.67
CA ALA A 65 -14.93 15.86 -4.32
C ALA A 65 -15.13 16.99 -5.33
N ARG A 66 -16.35 17.52 -5.45
CA ARG A 66 -16.73 18.55 -6.43
C ARG A 66 -17.38 19.78 -5.79
N VAL A 67 -17.35 20.91 -6.51
CA VAL A 67 -18.04 22.15 -6.11
C VAL A 67 -19.51 21.87 -5.80
N GLY A 68 -20.00 22.43 -4.68
CA GLY A 68 -21.35 22.23 -4.18
C GLY A 68 -21.50 21.09 -3.18
N GLN A 69 -20.51 20.20 -3.06
CA GLN A 69 -20.46 19.18 -2.01
C GLN A 69 -19.83 19.73 -0.72
N VAL A 70 -20.05 19.04 0.40
CA VAL A 70 -19.49 19.42 1.71
C VAL A 70 -18.49 18.38 2.17
N ILE A 71 -17.29 18.83 2.52
CA ILE A 71 -16.26 18.01 3.15
C ILE A 71 -16.42 18.09 4.67
N THR A 72 -16.36 16.95 5.34
CA THR A 72 -16.26 16.86 6.79
C THR A 72 -14.98 16.11 7.17
N ILE A 73 -14.11 16.78 7.91
CA ILE A 73 -12.84 16.26 8.41
C ILE A 73 -12.97 16.08 9.92
N LYS A 74 -12.77 14.85 10.38
CA LYS A 74 -12.68 14.51 11.80
C LYS A 74 -11.23 14.18 12.13
N ALA A 75 -10.67 14.84 13.13
CA ALA A 75 -9.32 14.57 13.63
C ALA A 75 -9.34 14.28 15.13
N LYS A 76 -8.56 13.29 15.54
CA LYS A 76 -8.45 12.83 16.93
C LYS A 76 -7.02 12.44 17.25
N VAL A 77 -6.53 12.82 18.44
CA VAL A 77 -5.24 12.32 18.94
C VAL A 77 -5.41 10.85 19.34
N THR A 78 -4.75 9.95 18.61
CA THR A 78 -4.79 8.50 18.88
C THR A 78 -3.80 8.12 19.98
N ARG A 79 -2.62 8.76 19.98
CA ARG A 79 -1.59 8.54 21.00
C ARG A 79 -0.68 9.75 21.18
N ALA A 80 -0.43 10.11 22.43
CA ALA A 80 0.62 11.05 22.81
C ALA A 80 1.87 10.29 23.27
N PHE A 81 3.04 10.74 22.83
CA PHE A 81 4.34 10.23 23.24
C PHE A 81 5.02 11.25 24.18
N SER A 82 6.33 11.47 24.06
CA SER A 82 7.05 12.45 24.89
C SER A 82 6.75 13.88 24.43
N THR A 83 7.17 14.25 23.22
CA THR A 83 6.96 15.58 22.62
C THR A 83 6.11 15.55 21.36
N SER A 84 5.87 14.34 20.83
CA SER A 84 5.09 14.11 19.63
C SER A 84 3.78 13.39 19.94
N MET A 85 2.82 13.51 19.03
CA MET A 85 1.56 12.81 19.08
C MET A 85 1.12 12.39 17.68
N GLU A 86 0.45 11.24 17.60
CA GLU A 86 -0.21 10.76 16.39
C GLU A 86 -1.66 11.24 16.38
N ILE A 87 -2.09 11.73 15.22
CA ILE A 87 -3.45 12.18 14.96
C ILE A 87 -4.02 11.27 13.86
N GLY A 88 -5.15 10.62 14.16
CA GLY A 88 -5.98 9.94 13.18
C GLY A 88 -6.96 10.91 12.55
N ILE A 89 -7.11 10.82 11.22
CA ILE A 89 -7.89 11.76 10.41
C ILE A 89 -8.82 10.97 9.50
N LYS A 90 -10.10 11.33 9.48
CA LYS A 90 -11.11 10.76 8.58
C LYS A 90 -11.79 11.87 7.80
N VAL A 91 -11.77 11.76 6.48
CA VAL A 91 -12.34 12.72 5.54
C VAL A 91 -13.55 12.09 4.85
N MET A 92 -14.71 12.71 5.00
CA MET A 92 -15.95 12.35 4.33
C MET A 92 -16.39 13.47 3.40
N VAL A 93 -17.06 13.12 2.31
CA VAL A 93 -17.80 14.07 1.47
C VAL A 93 -19.27 13.74 1.48
N GLN A 94 -20.09 14.78 1.52
CA GLN A 94 -21.54 14.69 1.39
C GLN A 94 -22.01 15.47 0.17
N ASP A 95 -22.82 14.81 -0.65
CA ASP A 95 -23.56 15.47 -1.71
C ASP A 95 -24.84 16.08 -1.14
N MET A 96 -25.00 17.41 -1.26
CA MET A 96 -26.08 18.13 -0.61
C MET A 96 -27.44 17.97 -1.31
N LEU A 97 -27.47 17.47 -2.55
CA LEU A 97 -28.70 17.26 -3.31
C LEU A 97 -29.26 15.87 -3.07
N THR A 98 -28.38 14.86 -3.05
CA THR A 98 -28.76 13.45 -2.88
C THR A 98 -28.69 12.98 -1.42
N GLY A 99 -27.97 13.71 -0.57
CA GLY A 99 -27.70 13.32 0.82
C GLY A 99 -26.67 12.20 0.99
N ILE A 100 -26.11 11.67 -0.11
CA ILE A 100 -25.16 10.55 -0.08
C ILE A 100 -23.83 11.00 0.53
N GLU A 101 -23.33 10.21 1.47
CA GLU A 101 -22.00 10.38 2.06
C GLU A 101 -21.03 9.31 1.55
N LYS A 102 -19.79 9.73 1.26
CA LYS A 102 -18.70 8.85 0.85
C LYS A 102 -17.43 9.11 1.64
N LEU A 103 -16.63 8.07 1.85
CA LEU A 103 -15.29 8.18 2.41
C LEU A 103 -14.34 8.68 1.31
N ILE A 104 -13.58 9.75 1.60
CA ILE A 104 -12.49 10.20 0.72
C ILE A 104 -11.17 9.61 1.17
N SER A 105 -10.87 9.71 2.46
CA SER A 105 -9.56 9.33 2.97
C SER A 105 -9.57 9.03 4.47
N VAL A 106 -8.73 8.08 4.87
CA VAL A 106 -8.29 7.88 6.24
C VAL A 106 -6.78 8.08 6.25
N ALA A 107 -6.30 8.99 7.11
CA ALA A 107 -4.91 9.40 7.14
C ALA A 107 -4.41 9.51 8.58
N PHE A 108 -3.08 9.44 8.73
CA PHE A 108 -2.41 9.68 9.99
C PHE A 108 -1.36 10.77 9.82
N SER A 109 -1.22 11.63 10.82
CA SER A 109 -0.19 12.65 10.85
C SER A 109 0.46 12.71 12.24
N THR A 110 1.74 13.06 12.28
CA THR A 110 2.47 13.25 13.52
C THR A 110 2.76 14.72 13.74
N PHE A 111 2.33 15.26 14.88
CA PHE A 111 2.63 16.62 15.30
C PHE A 111 3.61 16.62 16.47
N VAL A 112 4.42 17.68 16.55
CA VAL A 112 5.33 17.94 17.67
C VAL A 112 4.94 19.23 18.34
N ALA A 113 4.80 19.19 19.66
CA ALA A 113 4.51 20.37 20.45
C ALA A 113 5.75 21.29 20.53
N LYS A 114 5.53 22.58 20.35
CA LYS A 114 6.52 23.65 20.37
C LYS A 114 6.16 24.64 21.47
N PRO A 115 6.56 24.38 22.73
CA PRO A 115 6.35 25.32 23.82
C PRO A 115 7.11 26.62 23.55
N VAL A 116 6.59 27.74 24.07
CA VAL A 116 7.27 29.03 23.99
C VAL A 116 8.43 29.04 24.98
N GLY A 117 9.65 29.28 24.49
CA GLY A 117 10.86 29.32 25.32
C GLY A 117 11.64 28.00 25.37
N LYS A 118 12.36 27.77 26.47
CA LYS A 118 13.27 26.61 26.66
C LYS A 118 12.67 25.45 27.45
N GLU A 119 11.40 25.53 27.83
CA GLU A 119 10.77 24.52 28.68
C GLU A 119 10.54 23.20 27.92
N LYS A 120 10.79 22.08 28.59
CA LYS A 120 10.45 20.76 28.06
C LYS A 120 8.97 20.48 28.31
N ILE A 121 8.21 20.27 27.23
CA ILE A 121 6.81 19.87 27.34
C ILE A 121 6.68 18.37 27.63
N HIS A 122 5.75 18.03 28.53
CA HIS A 122 5.33 16.66 28.79
C HIS A 122 3.87 16.52 28.42
N LEU A 123 3.60 15.73 27.38
CA LEU A 123 2.24 15.52 26.90
C LEU A 123 1.48 14.60 27.86
N LYS A 124 0.23 14.95 28.16
CA LYS A 124 -0.66 14.09 28.95
C LYS A 124 -0.98 12.81 28.16
N PRO A 125 -1.10 11.64 28.80
CA PRO A 125 -1.64 10.45 28.15
C PRO A 125 -3.03 10.71 27.56
N VAL A 126 -3.32 10.10 26.41
CA VAL A 126 -4.67 10.16 25.80
C VAL A 126 -5.63 9.34 26.65
N THR A 127 -6.84 9.86 26.86
CA THR A 127 -7.90 9.11 27.56
C THR A 127 -8.49 8.08 26.61
N LEU A 128 -8.49 6.81 27.02
CA LEU A 128 -9.03 5.69 26.24
C LEU A 128 -10.37 5.28 26.86
N LEU A 129 -11.46 5.37 26.10
CA LEU A 129 -12.82 5.10 26.61
C LEU A 129 -13.44 3.87 25.94
N THR A 130 -13.12 3.64 24.67
CA THR A 130 -13.69 2.56 23.86
C THR A 130 -12.64 1.52 23.52
N GLU A 131 -13.07 0.29 23.20
CA GLU A 131 -12.18 -0.76 22.67
C GLU A 131 -11.40 -0.27 21.43
N GLN A 132 -12.07 0.51 20.57
CA GLN A 132 -11.43 1.12 19.41
C GLN A 132 -10.29 2.07 19.80
N ASP A 133 -10.44 2.85 20.88
CA ASP A 133 -9.38 3.73 21.39
C ASP A 133 -8.15 2.92 21.83
N HIS A 134 -8.38 1.80 22.51
CA HIS A 134 -7.30 0.91 22.96
C HIS A 134 -6.56 0.29 21.77
N VAL A 135 -7.30 -0.16 20.75
CA VAL A 135 -6.72 -0.70 19.51
C VAL A 135 -5.92 0.37 18.77
N GLU A 136 -6.51 1.55 18.54
CA GLU A 136 -5.85 2.66 17.83
C GLU A 136 -4.58 3.13 18.55
N HIS A 137 -4.63 3.22 19.89
CA HIS A 137 -3.48 3.56 20.72
C HIS A 137 -2.33 2.54 20.58
N ASN A 138 -2.65 1.24 20.52
CA ASN A 138 -1.63 0.20 20.33
C ASN A 138 -1.05 0.24 18.91
N LEU A 139 -1.90 0.34 17.88
CA LEU A 139 -1.48 0.45 16.49
C LEU A 139 -0.63 1.71 16.23
N ALA A 140 -0.83 2.79 16.99
CA ALA A 140 -0.02 4.00 16.89
C ALA A 140 1.48 3.75 17.17
N ALA A 141 1.82 2.78 18.04
CA ALA A 141 3.23 2.40 18.26
C ALA A 141 3.81 1.65 17.05
N GLU A 142 3.06 0.73 16.46
CA GLU A 142 3.49 -0.01 15.26
C GLU A 142 3.65 0.94 14.06
N ARG A 143 2.68 1.82 13.82
CA ARG A 143 2.80 2.87 12.79
C ARG A 143 4.01 3.76 13.04
N ARG A 144 4.27 4.15 14.29
CA ARG A 144 5.49 4.91 14.63
C ARG A 144 6.77 4.15 14.29
N LYS A 145 6.82 2.84 14.51
CA LYS A 145 7.97 2.01 14.13
C LYS A 145 8.19 2.05 12.62
N VAL A 146 7.11 1.91 11.82
CA VAL A 146 7.16 2.03 10.36
C VAL A 146 7.70 3.39 9.92
N ARG A 147 7.21 4.50 10.50
CA ARG A 147 7.71 5.87 10.22
C ARG A 147 9.21 6.00 10.43
N LEU A 148 9.72 5.45 11.53
CA LEU A 148 11.14 5.54 11.89
C LEU A 148 12.02 4.66 11.00
N GLN A 149 11.51 3.51 10.57
CA GLN A 149 12.24 2.56 9.72
C GLN A 149 12.08 2.84 8.22
N HIS A 150 11.23 3.79 7.83
CA HIS A 150 10.89 4.02 6.43
C HIS A 150 12.10 4.42 5.56
N GLU A 151 12.94 5.34 6.05
CA GLU A 151 14.13 5.79 5.32
C GLU A 151 15.12 4.64 5.13
N ASP A 152 15.34 3.83 6.17
CA ASP A 152 16.21 2.63 6.09
C ASP A 152 15.65 1.58 5.13
N THR A 153 14.34 1.33 5.18
CA THR A 153 13.64 0.40 4.30
C THR A 153 13.80 0.81 2.83
N PHE A 154 13.57 2.10 2.54
CA PHE A 154 13.77 2.66 1.20
C PHE A 154 15.23 2.55 0.75
N ASN A 155 16.18 2.92 1.61
CA ASN A 155 17.60 2.86 1.28
C ASN A 155 18.08 1.42 1.02
N ASN A 156 17.56 0.43 1.74
CA ASN A 156 17.89 -0.97 1.53
C ASN A 156 17.36 -1.49 0.17
N LEU A 157 16.11 -1.15 -0.18
CA LEU A 157 15.56 -1.47 -1.51
C LEU A 157 16.33 -0.78 -2.65
N MET A 158 16.78 0.45 -2.43
CA MET A 158 17.64 1.16 -3.40
C MET A 158 18.98 0.46 -3.60
N LYS A 159 19.61 -0.08 -2.54
CA LYS A 159 20.86 -0.85 -2.65
C LYS A 159 20.68 -2.14 -3.43
N GLU A 160 19.54 -2.83 -3.27
CA GLU A 160 19.18 -4.02 -4.04
C GLU A 160 19.08 -3.69 -5.55
N SER A 161 18.40 -2.58 -5.88
CA SER A 161 18.20 -2.15 -7.27
C SER A 161 19.49 -1.70 -7.99
N SER A 162 20.51 -1.28 -7.24
CA SER A 162 21.80 -0.83 -7.81
C SER A 162 22.76 -1.96 -8.14
N LYS A 163 22.47 -3.22 -7.77
CA LYS A 163 23.34 -4.37 -8.11
C LYS A 163 23.20 -4.84 -9.56
N PHE A 164 22.23 -4.32 -10.29
CA PHE A 164 21.93 -4.65 -11.68
C PHE A 164 22.08 -3.38 -12.53
N ASP A 165 23.32 -3.00 -12.83
CA ASP A 165 23.65 -1.75 -13.52
C ASP A 165 23.55 -1.81 -15.06
N ASP A 166 23.23 -2.97 -15.64
CA ASP A 166 23.11 -3.15 -17.09
C ASP A 166 21.65 -3.30 -17.52
N LEU A 167 20.84 -2.26 -17.33
CA LEU A 167 19.60 -2.11 -18.09
C LEU A 167 19.93 -1.44 -19.42
N ILE A 168 20.26 -2.26 -20.43
CA ILE A 168 20.11 -1.86 -21.82
C ILE A 168 18.60 -1.78 -22.04
N PHE A 169 18.06 -0.56 -22.02
CA PHE A 169 16.71 -0.33 -22.53
C PHE A 169 16.82 -0.47 -24.04
N ASP A 170 16.19 -1.50 -24.60
CA ASP A 170 15.91 -1.50 -26.03
C ASP A 170 15.15 -0.21 -26.36
N GLU A 171 15.46 0.43 -27.50
CA GLU A 171 14.73 1.60 -27.98
C GLU A 171 13.27 1.19 -28.25
N GLU A 172 12.46 1.22 -27.20
CA GLU A 172 11.08 0.79 -27.23
C GLU A 172 10.22 1.94 -27.77
N GLU A 173 9.41 1.62 -28.78
CA GLU A 173 8.63 2.58 -29.54
C GLU A 173 7.64 3.33 -28.62
N GLY A 174 7.84 4.65 -28.46
CA GLY A 174 6.95 5.53 -27.69
C GLY A 174 7.38 5.89 -26.26
N ALA A 175 8.59 5.51 -25.82
CA ALA A 175 9.11 5.97 -24.52
C ALA A 175 9.52 7.46 -24.55
N VAL A 176 9.25 8.20 -23.47
CA VAL A 176 9.48 9.66 -23.41
C VAL A 176 10.41 10.06 -22.26
N SER A 177 11.15 11.16 -22.46
CA SER A 177 12.02 11.75 -21.44
C SER A 177 11.24 12.58 -20.41
N THR A 178 11.69 12.56 -19.16
CA THR A 178 11.12 13.37 -18.06
C THR A 178 11.48 14.86 -18.14
N ARG A 179 12.46 15.27 -18.96
CA ARG A 179 13.00 16.66 -18.98
C ARG A 179 11.93 17.73 -19.16
N GLY A 180 10.98 17.50 -20.09
CA GLY A 180 9.88 18.42 -20.38
C GLY A 180 8.86 18.57 -19.25
N THR A 181 8.87 17.66 -18.28
CA THR A 181 7.92 17.66 -17.15
C THR A 181 8.43 18.43 -15.93
N SER A 182 9.68 18.90 -15.94
CA SER A 182 10.27 19.61 -14.79
C SER A 182 9.60 20.96 -14.54
N VAL A 183 9.17 21.22 -13.31
CA VAL A 183 8.51 22.47 -12.89
C VAL A 183 9.24 23.04 -11.69
N GLN A 184 9.47 24.35 -11.72
CA GLN A 184 9.96 25.09 -10.56
C GLN A 184 8.97 26.21 -10.23
N SER A 185 8.66 26.36 -8.94
CA SER A 185 7.89 27.49 -8.43
C SER A 185 8.55 28.03 -7.17
N ILE A 186 8.27 29.29 -6.85
CA ILE A 186 8.76 29.95 -5.64
C ILE A 186 7.60 30.65 -4.94
N GLU A 187 7.46 30.43 -3.64
CA GLU A 187 6.44 31.04 -2.81
C GLU A 187 7.09 31.79 -1.64
N LEU A 188 6.60 33.00 -1.36
CA LEU A 188 7.01 33.75 -0.18
C LEU A 188 6.11 33.37 1.00
N VAL A 189 6.72 33.00 2.12
CA VAL A 189 5.98 32.74 3.36
C VAL A 189 5.54 34.07 3.97
N LEU A 190 4.23 34.28 4.00
CA LEU A 190 3.58 35.45 4.55
C LEU A 190 2.90 35.11 5.89
N PRO A 191 2.50 36.12 6.70
CA PRO A 191 1.81 35.88 7.96
C PRO A 191 0.64 34.87 7.94
N PRO A 192 -0.28 34.85 6.94
CA PRO A 192 -1.37 33.86 6.93
C PRO A 192 -0.89 32.41 6.67
N HIS A 193 0.36 32.22 6.22
CA HIS A 193 0.94 30.91 5.92
C HIS A 193 1.57 30.27 7.18
N ALA A 194 1.59 30.97 8.30
CA ALA A 194 2.26 30.56 9.52
C ALA A 194 1.35 30.69 10.74
N ASN A 195 1.68 29.93 11.79
CA ASN A 195 1.03 30.09 13.09
C ASN A 195 1.46 31.41 13.76
N HIS A 196 0.84 31.74 14.89
CA HIS A 196 1.11 32.99 15.63
C HIS A 196 2.54 33.09 16.20
N HIS A 197 3.33 32.00 16.15
CA HIS A 197 4.76 31.98 16.47
C HIS A 197 5.66 32.14 15.23
N GLY A 198 5.06 32.39 14.06
CA GLY A 198 5.77 32.59 12.80
C GLY A 198 6.25 31.31 12.13
N ASN A 199 5.86 30.11 12.60
CA ASN A 199 6.22 28.84 11.95
C ASN A 199 5.22 28.51 10.83
N THR A 200 5.71 28.22 9.64
CA THR A 200 4.89 27.86 8.47
C THR A 200 4.07 26.60 8.73
N PHE A 201 2.79 26.61 8.35
CA PHE A 201 1.93 25.43 8.45
C PHE A 201 2.35 24.34 7.45
N GLY A 202 2.44 23.09 7.90
CA GLY A 202 2.77 21.96 7.03
C GLY A 202 1.73 21.80 5.92
N GLY A 203 0.46 22.04 6.21
CA GLY A 203 -0.65 22.04 5.26
C GLY A 203 -0.50 23.05 4.13
N GLN A 204 0.07 24.22 4.41
CA GLN A 204 0.31 25.24 3.39
C GLN A 204 1.44 24.81 2.44
N ILE A 205 2.50 24.20 2.98
CA ILE A 205 3.59 23.63 2.18
C ILE A 205 3.06 22.50 1.30
N MET A 206 2.24 21.59 1.84
CA MET A 206 1.61 20.51 1.08
C MET A 206 0.71 21.02 -0.05
N ALA A 207 -0.04 22.11 0.18
CA ALA A 207 -0.89 22.70 -0.86
C ALA A 207 -0.08 23.23 -2.05
N TRP A 208 1.02 23.94 -1.78
CA TRP A 208 1.92 24.42 -2.82
C TRP A 208 2.65 23.27 -3.53
N MET A 209 3.10 22.26 -2.79
CA MET A 209 3.71 21.06 -3.37
C MET A 209 2.79 20.37 -4.37
N GLU A 210 1.54 20.15 -3.99
CA GLU A 210 0.54 19.50 -4.84
C GLU A 210 0.28 20.32 -6.10
N THR A 211 0.15 21.64 -5.97
CA THR A 211 -0.03 22.56 -7.12
C THR A 211 1.12 22.45 -8.12
N VAL A 212 2.37 22.38 -7.65
CA VAL A 212 3.55 22.25 -8.53
C VAL A 212 3.63 20.84 -9.13
N ALA A 213 3.27 19.81 -8.37
CA ALA A 213 3.27 18.43 -8.81
C ALA A 213 2.23 18.17 -9.91
N THR A 214 1.01 18.69 -9.76
CA THR A 214 -0.04 18.52 -10.77
C THR A 214 0.35 19.18 -12.09
N ILE A 215 1.05 20.32 -12.08
CA ILE A 215 1.57 20.94 -13.32
C ILE A 215 2.60 20.02 -14.00
N SER A 216 3.46 19.36 -13.21
CA SER A 216 4.43 18.40 -13.74
C SER A 216 3.74 17.19 -14.39
N ALA A 217 2.72 16.64 -13.74
CA ALA A 217 1.89 15.57 -14.30
C ALA A 217 1.15 16.01 -15.59
N SER A 218 0.55 17.20 -15.59
CA SER A 218 -0.13 17.77 -16.76
C SER A 218 0.81 17.93 -17.95
N ARG A 219 2.09 18.28 -17.75
CA ARG A 219 3.09 18.38 -18.82
C ARG A 219 3.43 17.03 -19.48
N LEU A 220 3.12 15.92 -18.82
CA LEU A 220 3.31 14.58 -19.39
C LEU A 220 2.09 14.14 -20.21
N CYS A 221 0.88 14.28 -19.66
CA CYS A 221 -0.33 13.72 -20.27
C CYS A 221 -1.17 14.71 -21.09
N TRP A 222 -0.93 16.02 -20.96
CA TRP A 222 -1.72 17.07 -21.62
C TRP A 222 -3.24 16.95 -21.38
N ALA A 223 -3.60 16.40 -20.22
CA ALA A 223 -4.97 16.12 -19.81
C ALA A 223 -5.20 16.60 -18.38
N HIS A 224 -6.15 16.00 -17.66
CA HIS A 224 -6.56 16.44 -16.32
C HIS A 224 -6.09 15.46 -15.24
N PRO A 225 -4.94 15.72 -14.57
CA PRO A 225 -4.49 14.89 -13.47
C PRO A 225 -5.35 15.11 -12.23
N PHE A 226 -5.56 14.05 -11.47
CA PHE A 226 -6.11 14.10 -10.13
C PHE A 226 -5.27 13.22 -9.20
N LEU A 227 -5.12 13.68 -7.95
CA LEU A 227 -4.23 13.06 -6.99
C LEU A 227 -4.85 11.77 -6.44
N LYS A 228 -4.15 10.65 -6.63
CA LYS A 228 -4.52 9.33 -6.10
C LYS A 228 -3.98 9.13 -4.69
N SER A 229 -2.71 9.46 -4.49
CA SER A 229 -2.08 9.30 -3.17
C SER A 229 -0.83 10.17 -2.99
N VAL A 230 -0.47 10.40 -1.73
CA VAL A 230 0.80 11.01 -1.31
C VAL A 230 1.52 10.00 -0.43
N ASP A 231 2.78 9.72 -0.76
CA ASP A 231 3.62 8.84 0.06
C ASP A 231 3.96 9.48 1.40
N MET A 232 4.22 8.65 2.40
CA MET A 232 4.71 9.07 3.70
C MET A 232 6.00 9.89 3.57
N PHE A 233 6.03 11.05 4.23
CA PHE A 233 7.21 11.90 4.26
C PHE A 233 7.34 12.67 5.58
N LYS A 234 8.53 13.25 5.79
CA LYS A 234 8.91 14.00 6.99
C LYS A 234 9.30 15.43 6.65
N PHE A 235 8.88 16.37 7.49
CA PHE A 235 9.43 17.72 7.56
C PHE A 235 10.77 17.68 8.33
N ARG A 236 11.86 17.94 7.63
CA ARG A 236 13.24 17.85 8.12
C ARG A 236 13.66 19.06 8.94
N GLY A 237 13.10 20.22 8.65
CA GLY A 237 13.43 21.48 9.31
C GLY A 237 12.26 22.45 9.35
N PRO A 238 12.34 23.49 10.20
CA PRO A 238 11.33 24.53 10.29
C PRO A 238 11.42 25.48 9.10
N SER A 239 10.28 26.08 8.77
CA SER A 239 10.18 27.27 7.94
C SER A 239 9.43 28.35 8.69
N THR A 240 9.79 29.61 8.47
CA THR A 240 9.19 30.77 9.14
C THR A 240 8.74 31.86 8.16
N VAL A 241 7.90 32.78 8.65
CA VAL A 241 7.51 33.98 7.89
C VAL A 241 8.74 34.72 7.37
N GLY A 242 8.72 35.07 6.08
CA GLY A 242 9.84 35.68 5.37
C GLY A 242 10.69 34.69 4.58
N ASP A 243 10.58 33.38 4.82
CA ASP A 243 11.24 32.37 3.99
C ASP A 243 10.70 32.39 2.56
N ARG A 244 11.58 32.12 1.59
CA ARG A 244 11.25 31.80 0.21
C ARG A 244 11.32 30.29 0.06
N LEU A 245 10.20 29.67 -0.26
CA LEU A 245 10.12 28.23 -0.50
C LEU A 245 10.23 27.98 -2.00
N VAL A 246 11.30 27.28 -2.41
CA VAL A 246 11.51 26.84 -3.78
C VAL A 246 11.03 25.39 -3.90
N PHE A 247 10.07 25.18 -4.78
CA PHE A 247 9.50 23.88 -5.10
C PHE A 247 10.07 23.44 -6.45
N THR A 248 10.68 22.27 -6.49
CA THR A 248 11.15 21.66 -7.74
C THR A 248 10.49 20.31 -7.91
N ALA A 249 9.65 20.16 -8.93
CA ALA A 249 8.93 18.94 -9.24
C ALA A 249 9.32 18.36 -10.59
N ILE A 250 9.27 17.04 -10.71
CA ILE A 250 9.47 16.34 -11.98
C ILE A 250 8.83 14.95 -11.93
N VAL A 251 8.36 14.45 -13.07
CA VAL A 251 7.95 13.05 -13.19
C VAL A 251 9.15 12.14 -12.94
N ASN A 252 8.96 11.14 -12.08
CA ASN A 252 9.99 10.14 -11.78
C ASN A 252 9.81 8.88 -12.62
N ASN A 253 8.58 8.35 -12.70
CA ASN A 253 8.22 7.16 -13.48
C ASN A 253 6.70 7.06 -13.71
N THR A 254 6.29 6.18 -14.60
CA THR A 254 4.90 5.83 -14.91
C THR A 254 4.63 4.34 -14.72
N PHE A 255 3.40 3.99 -14.37
CA PHE A 255 2.90 2.61 -14.26
C PHE A 255 1.50 2.56 -14.87
N GLN A 256 1.41 2.25 -16.16
CA GLN A 256 0.15 2.23 -16.90
C GLN A 256 -0.66 3.53 -16.69
N THR A 257 -1.71 3.49 -15.88
CA THR A 257 -2.60 4.64 -15.60
C THR A 257 -2.13 5.55 -14.46
N CYS A 258 -0.99 5.26 -13.83
CA CYS A 258 -0.44 6.04 -12.73
C CYS A 258 0.87 6.73 -13.12
N VAL A 259 1.08 7.97 -12.65
CA VAL A 259 2.36 8.67 -12.75
C VAL A 259 2.81 9.10 -11.37
N GLU A 260 4.08 8.88 -11.03
CA GLU A 260 4.67 9.40 -9.80
C GLU A 260 5.46 10.68 -10.09
N VAL A 261 5.14 11.75 -9.36
CA VAL A 261 5.83 13.04 -9.41
C VAL A 261 6.57 13.24 -8.08
N GLY A 262 7.87 13.45 -8.16
CA GLY A 262 8.68 13.84 -7.01
C GLY A 262 8.72 15.35 -6.87
N VAL A 263 8.54 15.86 -5.65
CA VAL A 263 8.67 17.30 -5.33
C VAL A 263 9.68 17.47 -4.21
N ARG A 264 10.64 18.37 -4.40
CA ARG A 264 11.60 18.81 -3.39
C ARG A 264 11.30 20.26 -2.99
N VAL A 265 11.32 20.52 -1.68
CA VAL A 265 11.09 21.85 -1.10
C VAL A 265 12.34 22.33 -0.38
N GLU A 266 12.82 23.51 -0.75
CA GLU A 266 13.94 24.20 -0.08
C GLU A 266 13.49 25.55 0.44
N ALA A 267 13.86 25.89 1.67
CA ALA A 267 13.62 27.19 2.26
C ALA A 267 14.88 28.04 2.27
N PHE A 268 14.69 29.33 2.04
CA PHE A 268 15.75 30.34 2.10
C PHE A 268 15.23 31.56 2.83
N ASP A 269 15.89 31.95 3.92
CA ASP A 269 15.69 33.30 4.47
C ASP A 269 16.33 34.37 3.55
N CYS A 270 16.25 35.65 3.94
CA CYS A 270 16.82 36.74 3.15
C CYS A 270 18.33 36.61 2.90
N GLN A 271 19.09 36.14 3.88
CA GLN A 271 20.54 36.01 3.81
C GLN A 271 20.92 34.71 3.09
N GLU A 272 20.33 33.59 3.47
CA GLU A 272 20.50 32.27 2.85
C GLU A 272 20.21 32.30 1.35
N TRP A 273 19.21 33.09 0.93
CA TRP A 273 18.88 33.31 -0.48
C TRP A 273 20.01 33.99 -1.23
N ALA A 274 20.59 35.05 -0.66
CA ALA A 274 21.70 35.78 -1.28
C ALA A 274 22.98 34.91 -1.36
N GLU A 275 23.18 34.04 -0.39
CA GLU A 275 24.34 33.14 -0.31
C GLU A 275 24.14 31.80 -1.05
N GLY A 276 22.93 31.50 -1.52
CA GLY A 276 22.59 30.25 -2.21
C GLY A 276 22.61 29.01 -1.29
N ARG A 277 22.44 29.18 0.03
CA ARG A 277 22.54 28.09 1.02
C ARG A 277 21.16 27.74 1.59
N GLY A 278 20.40 26.94 0.84
CA GLY A 278 19.02 26.56 1.22
C GLY A 278 18.93 25.42 2.24
N ARG A 279 17.86 25.44 3.04
CA ARG A 279 17.46 24.36 3.95
C ARG A 279 16.49 23.41 3.24
N HIS A 280 16.83 22.13 3.12
CA HIS A 280 15.89 21.14 2.60
C HIS A 280 14.79 20.86 3.63
N ILE A 281 13.56 21.33 3.35
CA ILE A 281 12.42 21.20 4.26
C ILE A 281 11.81 19.81 4.15
N ASN A 282 11.46 19.36 2.95
CA ASN A 282 10.98 18.02 2.71
C ASN A 282 11.08 17.64 1.23
N SER A 283 10.99 16.33 0.98
CA SER A 283 10.69 15.78 -0.34
C SER A 283 9.48 14.88 -0.20
N ALA A 284 8.54 14.94 -1.15
CA ALA A 284 7.41 14.01 -1.21
C ALA A 284 7.23 13.46 -2.61
N PHE A 285 6.48 12.37 -2.68
CA PHE A 285 6.18 11.65 -3.91
C PHE A 285 4.67 11.52 -4.01
N LEU A 286 4.11 12.07 -5.09
CA LEU A 286 2.68 12.16 -5.33
C LEU A 286 2.34 11.28 -6.52
N ILE A 287 1.29 10.48 -6.40
CA ILE A 287 0.80 9.61 -7.46
C ILE A 287 -0.46 10.22 -8.05
N TYR A 288 -0.45 10.43 -9.36
CA TYR A 288 -1.58 10.95 -10.10
C TYR A 288 -2.13 9.89 -11.04
N ASN A 289 -3.45 9.89 -11.19
CA ASN A 289 -4.12 9.39 -12.37
C ASN A 289 -4.50 10.60 -13.25
N ALA A 290 -4.89 10.36 -14.50
CA ALA A 290 -5.42 11.40 -15.37
C ALA A 290 -6.63 10.90 -16.14
N ALA A 291 -7.58 11.81 -16.40
CA ALA A 291 -8.74 11.56 -17.23
C ALA A 291 -8.75 12.46 -18.48
N ASP A 292 -9.26 11.93 -19.58
CA ASP A 292 -9.56 12.70 -20.79
C ASP A 292 -10.86 13.52 -20.64
N ASP A 293 -11.20 14.33 -21.65
CA ASP A 293 -12.43 15.14 -21.64
C ASP A 293 -13.73 14.30 -21.65
N LYS A 294 -13.62 12.99 -21.88
CA LYS A 294 -14.73 12.01 -21.85
C LYS A 294 -14.76 11.21 -20.55
N GLU A 295 -13.99 11.60 -19.54
CA GLU A 295 -13.88 10.92 -18.23
C GLU A 295 -13.22 9.53 -18.28
N ASN A 296 -12.53 9.17 -19.37
CA ASN A 296 -11.79 7.91 -19.44
C ASN A 296 -10.40 8.07 -18.82
N LEU A 297 -9.96 7.05 -18.08
CA LEU A 297 -8.60 7.00 -17.57
C LEU A 297 -7.58 6.92 -18.71
N ILE A 298 -6.52 7.69 -18.58
CA ILE A 298 -5.41 7.74 -19.55
C ILE A 298 -4.30 6.80 -19.11
N THR A 299 -3.76 6.05 -20.07
CA THR A 299 -2.49 5.34 -19.93
C THR A 299 -1.34 6.29 -20.23
N PHE A 300 -0.45 6.50 -19.27
CA PHE A 300 0.73 7.33 -19.44
C PHE A 300 1.78 6.65 -20.33
N PRO A 301 2.56 7.41 -21.12
CA PRO A 301 3.67 6.86 -21.87
C PRO A 301 4.75 6.32 -20.93
N ARG A 302 5.53 5.33 -21.40
CA ARG A 302 6.65 4.78 -20.64
C ARG A 302 7.77 5.81 -20.51
N ILE A 303 8.43 5.87 -19.36
CA ILE A 303 9.52 6.81 -19.11
C ILE A 303 10.86 6.20 -19.53
N GLN A 304 11.60 6.92 -20.38
CA GLN A 304 12.99 6.63 -20.71
C GLN A 304 13.93 7.49 -19.83
N PRO A 305 14.60 6.91 -18.82
CA PRO A 305 15.62 7.62 -18.05
C PRO A 305 16.86 7.89 -18.92
N ILE A 306 17.43 9.10 -18.83
CA ILE A 306 18.61 9.52 -19.61
C ILE A 306 19.76 9.88 -18.67
N SER A 307 19.52 10.75 -17.69
CA SER A 307 20.55 11.20 -16.76
C SER A 307 20.69 10.28 -15.55
N LYS A 308 21.84 10.33 -14.86
CA LYS A 308 22.05 9.62 -13.59
C LYS A 308 20.94 9.90 -12.57
N ASP A 309 20.42 11.13 -12.55
CA ASP A 309 19.33 11.52 -11.68
C ASP A 309 17.99 10.90 -12.09
N ASP A 310 17.73 10.75 -13.39
CA ASP A 310 16.54 10.07 -13.90
C ASP A 310 16.55 8.59 -13.51
N PHE A 311 17.68 7.90 -13.71
CA PHE A 311 17.83 6.49 -13.30
C PHE A 311 17.60 6.32 -11.79
N ARG A 312 18.17 7.21 -10.97
CA ARG A 312 17.95 7.21 -9.52
C ARG A 312 16.47 7.39 -9.16
N ARG A 313 15.78 8.33 -9.80
CA ARG A 313 14.35 8.60 -9.57
C ARG A 313 13.46 7.45 -10.04
N TYR A 314 13.77 6.89 -11.20
CA TYR A 314 13.09 5.74 -11.80
C TYR A 314 13.17 4.52 -10.86
N ARG A 315 14.38 4.14 -10.41
CA ARG A 315 14.59 3.07 -9.43
C ARG A 315 13.90 3.38 -8.09
N GLY A 316 14.01 4.62 -7.62
CA GLY A 316 13.34 5.08 -6.39
C GLY A 316 11.82 4.92 -6.44
N THR A 317 11.22 5.16 -7.60
CA THR A 317 9.77 5.01 -7.80
C THR A 317 9.34 3.55 -7.69
N ILE A 318 10.14 2.62 -8.24
CA ILE A 318 9.91 1.19 -8.10
C ILE A 318 10.01 0.76 -6.63
N ALA A 319 11.05 1.23 -5.92
CA ALA A 319 11.22 0.95 -4.50
C ALA A 319 10.02 1.46 -3.67
N ARG A 320 9.57 2.70 -3.92
CA ARG A 320 8.37 3.26 -3.28
C ARG A 320 7.10 2.49 -3.62
N LYS A 321 6.89 2.08 -4.89
CA LYS A 321 5.77 1.21 -5.28
C LYS A 321 5.79 -0.08 -4.45
N ARG A 322 6.94 -0.73 -4.28
CA ARG A 322 7.08 -1.92 -3.44
C ARG A 322 6.74 -1.65 -1.96
N ILE A 323 7.19 -0.53 -1.40
CA ILE A 323 6.87 -0.13 -0.03
C ILE A 323 5.37 0.09 0.15
N ARG A 324 4.69 0.77 -0.79
CA ARG A 324 3.24 1.01 -0.74
C ARG A 324 2.44 -0.30 -0.76
N LEU A 325 2.77 -1.21 -1.68
CA LEU A 325 2.18 -2.55 -1.73
C LEU A 325 2.43 -3.32 -0.42
N GLY A 326 3.55 -3.04 0.24
CA GLY A 326 3.95 -3.65 1.51
C GLY A 326 3.28 -3.07 2.76
N SER A 327 3.03 -1.76 2.79
CA SER A 327 2.72 -0.99 4.02
C SER A 327 1.23 -0.85 4.32
N ARG A 328 0.34 -1.20 3.38
CA ARG A 328 -1.13 -1.19 3.57
C ARG A 328 -1.64 -2.03 4.76
N LYS A 329 -0.80 -2.90 5.33
CA LYS A 329 -1.10 -3.69 6.55
C LYS A 329 -1.36 -2.86 7.81
N TYR A 330 -0.84 -1.63 7.91
CA TYR A 330 -0.90 -0.83 9.16
C TYR A 330 -1.91 0.33 9.13
N MET A 331 -2.51 0.62 7.97
CA MET A 331 -3.44 1.74 7.78
C MET A 331 -4.91 1.35 7.92
N ILE A 332 -5.26 0.11 7.54
CA ILE A 332 -6.64 -0.39 7.57
C ILE A 332 -6.63 -1.77 8.23
N THR A 333 -6.74 -1.81 9.55
CA THR A 333 -7.20 -3.01 10.26
C THR A 333 -8.40 -2.62 11.09
N HIS A 334 -9.59 -2.84 10.53
CA HIS A 334 -10.76 -3.16 11.34
C HIS A 334 -10.71 -4.68 11.54
N PRO A 335 -10.28 -5.20 12.70
CA PRO A 335 -10.39 -6.64 12.95
C PRO A 335 -11.87 -6.96 13.20
N CYS A 336 -12.60 -7.36 12.16
CA CYS A 336 -13.82 -8.14 12.36
C CYS A 336 -13.40 -9.52 12.88
N ILE A 337 -13.69 -9.79 14.15
CA ILE A 337 -13.59 -11.13 14.73
C ILE A 337 -14.79 -11.92 14.23
N GLU A 338 -14.62 -12.69 13.15
CA GLU A 338 -15.63 -13.65 12.67
C GLU A 338 -15.34 -15.06 13.21
N HIS A 339 -16.40 -15.83 13.47
CA HIS A 339 -16.32 -17.22 13.95
C HIS A 339 -15.64 -18.15 12.92
N ILE A 340 -14.85 -19.13 13.39
CA ILE A 340 -14.04 -20.03 12.53
C ILE A 340 -14.90 -20.84 11.54
N ALA A 341 -16.13 -21.22 11.90
CA ALA A 341 -17.03 -21.96 11.00
C ALA A 341 -17.55 -21.12 9.82
N SER A 342 -17.81 -19.82 10.02
CA SER A 342 -18.19 -18.91 8.91
C SER A 342 -17.00 -18.54 8.03
N LEU A 343 -15.78 -18.66 8.56
CA LEU A 343 -14.53 -18.39 7.83
C LEU A 343 -14.23 -19.46 6.77
N SER A 344 -14.60 -20.73 6.97
CA SER A 344 -14.34 -21.82 6.00
C SER A 344 -15.06 -21.63 4.66
N ASP A 345 -16.38 -21.37 4.68
CA ASP A 345 -17.14 -21.16 3.45
C ASP A 345 -16.80 -19.79 2.83
N SER A 346 -16.54 -18.78 3.65
CA SER A 346 -16.03 -17.49 3.18
C SER A 346 -14.66 -17.62 2.50
N ASN A 347 -13.79 -18.52 2.94
CA ASN A 347 -12.46 -18.75 2.37
C ASN A 347 -12.57 -19.34 0.95
N VAL A 348 -13.40 -20.37 0.79
CA VAL A 348 -13.66 -20.99 -0.53
C VAL A 348 -14.30 -19.99 -1.49
N GLU A 349 -15.28 -19.21 -1.02
CA GLU A 349 -15.94 -18.21 -1.84
C GLU A 349 -15.01 -17.06 -2.23
N ALA A 350 -14.09 -16.65 -1.34
CA ALA A 350 -13.07 -15.65 -1.65
C ALA A 350 -12.13 -16.11 -2.78
N LEU A 351 -11.69 -17.37 -2.75
CA LEU A 351 -10.86 -17.94 -3.82
C LEU A 351 -11.61 -18.00 -5.16
N LYS A 352 -12.88 -18.42 -5.14
CA LYS A 352 -13.72 -18.45 -6.35
C LYS A 352 -13.94 -17.04 -6.92
N LYS A 353 -14.19 -16.05 -6.07
CA LYS A 353 -14.29 -14.64 -6.47
C LYS A 353 -13.00 -14.11 -7.09
N LEU A 354 -11.84 -14.47 -6.52
CA LEU A 354 -10.54 -14.10 -7.08
C LEU A 354 -10.33 -14.69 -8.47
N ALA A 355 -10.63 -15.99 -8.64
CA ALA A 355 -10.52 -16.68 -9.92
C ALA A 355 -11.50 -16.13 -10.99
N ALA A 356 -12.68 -15.66 -10.58
CA ALA A 356 -13.70 -15.10 -11.47
C ALA A 356 -13.44 -13.65 -11.90
N LYS A 357 -12.38 -13.00 -11.40
CA LYS A 357 -12.02 -11.64 -11.80
C LYS A 357 -11.66 -11.56 -13.29
N ARG A 358 -11.91 -10.40 -13.89
CA ARG A 358 -11.59 -10.10 -15.28
C ARG A 358 -10.28 -9.29 -15.35
N GLY A 359 -9.62 -9.27 -16.50
CA GLY A 359 -8.41 -8.47 -16.71
C GLY A 359 -7.09 -9.17 -16.37
N TRP A 360 -7.09 -10.51 -16.26
CA TRP A 360 -5.86 -11.28 -16.14
C TRP A 360 -5.01 -11.17 -17.41
N GLU A 361 -3.77 -10.72 -17.26
CA GLU A 361 -2.81 -10.58 -18.34
C GLU A 361 -1.77 -11.70 -18.28
N VAL A 362 -1.46 -12.35 -19.40
CA VAL A 362 -0.41 -13.38 -19.47
C VAL A 362 0.96 -12.69 -19.43
N THR A 363 1.75 -12.96 -18.40
CA THR A 363 3.11 -12.40 -18.25
C THR A 363 4.19 -13.37 -18.69
N SER A 364 3.95 -14.68 -18.60
CA SER A 364 4.92 -15.72 -18.96
C SER A 364 4.19 -16.97 -19.45
N THR A 365 4.74 -17.62 -20.47
CA THR A 365 4.27 -18.92 -20.97
C THR A 365 5.48 -19.78 -21.28
N VAL A 366 5.64 -20.88 -20.55
CA VAL A 366 6.76 -21.80 -20.67
C VAL A 366 6.23 -23.23 -20.63
N GLU A 367 6.32 -23.95 -21.75
CA GLU A 367 5.86 -25.33 -21.89
C GLU A 367 4.42 -25.58 -21.39
N LYS A 368 4.26 -26.28 -20.25
CA LYS A 368 2.99 -26.64 -19.59
C LYS A 368 2.51 -25.58 -18.59
N ILE A 369 3.23 -24.46 -18.43
CA ILE A 369 3.01 -23.45 -17.39
C ILE A 369 2.63 -22.11 -18.04
N LYS A 370 1.57 -21.48 -17.54
CA LYS A 370 1.23 -20.09 -17.85
C LYS A 370 1.10 -19.29 -16.57
N ILE A 371 1.68 -18.10 -16.56
CA ILE A 371 1.60 -17.17 -15.44
C ILE A 371 0.80 -15.96 -15.91
N TYR A 372 -0.18 -15.61 -15.11
CA TYR A 372 -1.04 -14.46 -15.29
C TYR A 372 -0.89 -13.52 -14.10
N THR A 373 -0.97 -12.22 -14.37
CA THR A 373 -1.05 -11.20 -13.34
C THR A 373 -2.29 -10.36 -13.50
N LEU A 374 -2.83 -9.90 -12.38
CA LEU A 374 -3.94 -8.96 -12.34
C LEU A 374 -3.56 -7.83 -11.38
N GLU A 375 -3.46 -6.61 -11.91
CA GLU A 375 -3.27 -5.40 -11.11
C GLU A 375 -4.60 -4.65 -10.97
N GLU A 376 -5.17 -4.65 -9.77
CA GLU A 376 -6.40 -3.90 -9.45
C GLU A 376 -6.18 -3.06 -8.21
N HIS A 377 -6.44 -1.74 -8.29
CA HIS A 377 -6.39 -0.83 -7.13
C HIS A 377 -5.08 -0.93 -6.31
N ASP A 378 -3.93 -1.07 -6.98
CA ASP A 378 -2.61 -1.33 -6.38
C ASP A 378 -2.56 -2.63 -5.57
N VAL A 379 -3.27 -3.66 -6.02
CA VAL A 379 -3.09 -5.02 -5.54
C VAL A 379 -2.74 -5.91 -6.72
N LEU A 380 -1.60 -6.58 -6.60
CA LEU A 380 -1.16 -7.57 -7.56
C LEU A 380 -1.69 -8.93 -7.15
N SER A 381 -2.32 -9.64 -8.08
CA SER A 381 -2.67 -11.04 -7.92
C SER A 381 -1.93 -11.85 -8.98
N VAL A 382 -1.54 -13.06 -8.62
CA VAL A 382 -0.84 -13.99 -9.52
C VAL A 382 -1.69 -15.23 -9.69
N TRP A 383 -1.80 -15.69 -10.93
CA TRP A 383 -2.44 -16.96 -11.29
C TRP A 383 -1.44 -17.80 -12.09
N VAL A 384 -1.13 -18.98 -11.59
CA VAL A 384 -0.21 -19.94 -12.22
C VAL A 384 -0.99 -21.16 -12.66
N GLU A 385 -1.28 -21.24 -13.95
CA GLU A 385 -1.92 -22.38 -14.62
C GLU A 385 -0.87 -23.42 -15.00
N LYS A 386 -1.13 -24.69 -14.68
CA LYS A 386 -0.27 -25.83 -14.98
C LYS A 386 -1.09 -26.93 -15.63
N HIS A 387 -0.63 -27.47 -16.76
CA HIS A 387 -1.18 -28.69 -17.32
C HIS A 387 -0.45 -29.91 -16.72
N VAL A 388 -1.19 -30.86 -16.15
CA VAL A 388 -0.61 -31.99 -15.40
C VAL A 388 -1.17 -33.31 -15.93
N GLY A 389 -0.29 -34.25 -16.26
CA GLY A 389 -0.65 -35.63 -16.62
C GLY A 389 -1.02 -36.50 -15.42
N SER A 390 -1.93 -36.02 -14.57
CA SER A 390 -2.41 -36.73 -13.38
C SER A 390 -3.93 -36.54 -13.24
N PRO A 391 -4.69 -37.57 -12.80
CA PRO A 391 -6.11 -37.42 -12.55
C PRO A 391 -6.43 -36.32 -11.53
N ALA A 392 -7.47 -35.52 -11.78
CA ALA A 392 -7.82 -34.37 -10.93
C ALA A 392 -8.07 -34.74 -9.44
N HIS A 393 -8.64 -35.91 -9.18
CA HIS A 393 -8.91 -36.37 -7.80
C HIS A 393 -7.61 -36.71 -7.03
N LEU A 394 -6.60 -37.23 -7.72
CA LEU A 394 -5.29 -37.54 -7.13
C LEU A 394 -4.53 -36.24 -6.86
N ALA A 395 -4.53 -35.31 -7.82
CA ALA A 395 -3.96 -33.98 -7.63
C ALA A 395 -4.63 -33.23 -6.48
N TYR A 396 -5.96 -33.33 -6.35
CA TYR A 396 -6.71 -32.76 -5.23
C TYR A 396 -6.27 -33.34 -3.88
N HIS A 397 -6.16 -34.66 -3.79
CA HIS A 397 -5.72 -35.32 -2.56
C HIS A 397 -4.31 -34.86 -2.15
N LEU A 398 -3.36 -34.85 -3.09
CA LEU A 398 -1.97 -34.45 -2.85
C LEU A 398 -1.82 -32.96 -2.51
N LEU A 399 -2.51 -32.06 -3.20
CA LEU A 399 -2.41 -30.61 -2.99
C LEU A 399 -3.22 -30.11 -1.80
N SER A 400 -4.23 -30.86 -1.35
CA SER A 400 -5.00 -30.52 -0.14
C SER A 400 -4.23 -30.84 1.15
N ASP A 401 -3.22 -31.70 1.09
CA ASP A 401 -2.39 -32.10 2.22
C ASP A 401 -1.13 -31.23 2.29
N PHE A 402 -1.18 -30.19 3.12
CA PHE A 402 -0.09 -29.22 3.22
C PHE A 402 1.16 -29.82 3.88
N THR A 403 1.06 -30.96 4.59
CA THR A 403 2.25 -31.64 5.13
C THR A 403 3.20 -32.13 4.03
N LYS A 404 2.67 -32.37 2.82
CA LYS A 404 3.45 -32.78 1.65
C LYS A 404 4.00 -31.61 0.84
N ARG A 405 3.59 -30.37 1.15
CA ARG A 405 4.00 -29.17 0.40
C ARG A 405 5.51 -28.90 0.43
N PRO A 406 6.23 -29.09 1.56
CA PRO A 406 7.69 -28.96 1.59
C PRO A 406 8.45 -29.93 0.67
N LEU A 407 7.81 -31.00 0.19
CA LEU A 407 8.45 -31.97 -0.72
C LEU A 407 8.69 -31.39 -2.12
N TRP A 408 8.00 -30.31 -2.50
CA TRP A 408 8.05 -29.72 -3.84
C TRP A 408 8.05 -28.18 -3.86
N ASP A 409 7.61 -27.51 -2.80
CA ASP A 409 7.58 -26.04 -2.72
C ASP A 409 8.74 -25.54 -1.82
N PRO A 410 9.85 -25.02 -2.39
CA PRO A 410 11.03 -24.62 -1.61
C PRO A 410 10.75 -23.43 -0.67
N HIS A 411 9.60 -22.78 -0.81
CA HIS A 411 9.18 -21.68 0.06
C HIS A 411 8.56 -22.16 1.39
N PHE A 412 8.38 -23.48 1.56
CA PHE A 412 7.80 -24.10 2.75
C PHE A 412 8.85 -25.01 3.38
N VAL A 413 9.36 -24.63 4.55
CA VAL A 413 10.35 -25.42 5.31
C VAL A 413 9.66 -26.53 6.10
N SER A 414 8.60 -26.18 6.83
CA SER A 414 7.74 -27.15 7.53
C SER A 414 6.28 -26.75 7.45
N CYS A 415 5.40 -27.75 7.52
CA CYS A 415 3.94 -27.59 7.58
C CYS A 415 3.39 -28.57 8.61
N GLU A 416 3.08 -28.07 9.81
CA GLU A 416 2.59 -28.87 10.93
C GLU A 416 1.09 -28.64 11.11
N VAL A 417 0.33 -29.72 11.30
CA VAL A 417 -1.10 -29.62 11.58
C VAL A 417 -1.28 -29.14 13.02
N ILE A 418 -1.96 -28.00 13.20
CA ILE A 418 -2.32 -27.47 14.52
C ILE A 418 -3.58 -28.17 15.02
N ASP A 419 -4.63 -28.17 14.20
CA ASP A 419 -5.96 -28.64 14.59
C ASP A 419 -6.84 -28.97 13.37
N TRP A 420 -7.87 -29.78 13.61
CA TRP A 420 -8.89 -30.16 12.64
C TRP A 420 -10.20 -29.45 12.97
N VAL A 421 -10.57 -28.46 12.16
CA VAL A 421 -11.85 -27.74 12.30
C VAL A 421 -13.00 -28.62 11.80
N SER A 422 -12.76 -29.36 10.71
CA SER A 422 -13.67 -30.36 10.15
C SER A 422 -12.87 -31.41 9.34
N GLU A 423 -13.55 -32.40 8.74
CA GLU A 423 -12.91 -33.32 7.78
C GLU A 423 -12.30 -32.61 6.57
N ASP A 424 -12.82 -31.44 6.22
CA ASP A 424 -12.47 -30.67 5.03
C ASP A 424 -11.80 -29.32 5.34
N ASP A 425 -11.55 -29.02 6.62
CA ASP A 425 -10.99 -27.76 7.09
C ASP A 425 -9.93 -28.01 8.15
N GLN A 426 -8.68 -27.66 7.85
CA GLN A 426 -7.52 -27.92 8.70
C GLN A 426 -6.70 -26.66 8.94
N LEU A 427 -6.14 -26.56 10.14
CA LEU A 427 -5.26 -25.47 10.54
C LEU A 427 -3.82 -25.94 10.51
N TYR A 428 -2.95 -25.15 9.88
CA TYR A 428 -1.53 -25.44 9.77
C TYR A 428 -0.67 -24.31 10.32
N HIS A 429 0.42 -24.70 10.98
CA HIS A 429 1.56 -23.82 11.27
C HIS A 429 2.63 -24.09 10.21
N ILE A 430 3.03 -23.05 9.52
CA ILE A 430 3.94 -23.14 8.38
C ILE A 430 5.16 -22.29 8.67
N THR A 431 6.34 -22.85 8.46
CA THR A 431 7.60 -22.09 8.52
C THR A 431 8.18 -21.92 7.12
N CYS A 432 8.77 -20.76 6.88
CA CYS A 432 9.33 -20.38 5.58
C CYS A 432 10.84 -20.10 5.72
N PRO A 433 11.61 -20.23 4.62
CA PRO A 433 13.04 -20.01 4.66
C PRO A 433 13.36 -18.53 4.92
N ILE A 434 14.57 -18.29 5.44
CA ILE A 434 15.11 -16.94 5.61
C ILE A 434 15.39 -16.34 4.23
N LEU A 435 14.83 -15.16 3.94
CA LEU A 435 15.25 -14.33 2.81
C LEU A 435 16.02 -13.12 3.33
N ASN A 436 17.16 -12.82 2.70
CA ASN A 436 17.89 -11.57 2.86
C ASN A 436 18.35 -11.23 4.29
N ASP A 437 18.91 -12.21 5.03
CA ASP A 437 19.45 -12.05 6.40
C ASP A 437 18.42 -11.59 7.47
N ASP A 438 17.11 -11.73 7.20
CA ASP A 438 16.04 -11.47 8.17
C ASP A 438 15.76 -12.68 9.09
N LYS A 439 14.95 -12.49 10.14
CA LYS A 439 14.41 -13.59 10.95
C LYS A 439 13.53 -14.53 10.10
N PRO A 440 13.48 -15.85 10.42
CA PRO A 440 12.60 -16.78 9.70
C PRO A 440 11.13 -16.34 9.80
N LYS A 441 10.34 -16.64 8.77
CA LYS A 441 8.91 -16.30 8.73
C LYS A 441 8.05 -17.50 9.12
N ASP A 442 6.94 -17.23 9.78
CA ASP A 442 5.91 -18.24 10.03
C ASP A 442 4.51 -17.77 9.58
N LEU A 443 3.64 -18.72 9.29
CA LEU A 443 2.23 -18.48 8.96
C LEU A 443 1.35 -19.42 9.79
N VAL A 444 0.17 -18.94 10.14
CA VAL A 444 -0.92 -19.79 10.64
C VAL A 444 -2.05 -19.69 9.61
N VAL A 445 -2.41 -20.81 9.00
CA VAL A 445 -3.34 -20.83 7.87
C VAL A 445 -4.47 -21.83 8.06
N LEU A 446 -5.66 -21.45 7.61
CA LEU A 446 -6.80 -22.32 7.40
C LEU A 446 -6.81 -22.80 5.95
N VAL A 447 -6.80 -24.12 5.78
CA VAL A 447 -6.92 -24.79 4.48
C VAL A 447 -8.29 -25.43 4.40
N SER A 448 -9.11 -24.96 3.46
CA SER A 448 -10.49 -25.41 3.24
C SER A 448 -10.58 -26.12 1.89
N ARG A 449 -10.85 -27.42 1.89
CA ARG A 449 -10.95 -28.23 0.68
C ARG A 449 -12.41 -28.56 0.35
N ARG A 450 -12.77 -28.55 -0.93
CA ARG A 450 -14.12 -28.89 -1.42
C ARG A 450 -14.03 -29.71 -2.71
N LYS A 451 -14.77 -30.81 -2.75
CA LYS A 451 -15.01 -31.60 -3.96
C LYS A 451 -16.03 -30.89 -4.87
N PRO A 452 -16.01 -31.14 -6.18
CA PRO A 452 -17.05 -30.63 -7.06
C PRO A 452 -18.44 -31.14 -6.65
N LEU A 453 -19.47 -30.33 -6.91
CA LEU A 453 -20.86 -30.77 -6.87
C LEU A 453 -21.10 -31.80 -7.99
N LYS A 454 -22.22 -32.55 -7.94
CA LYS A 454 -22.48 -33.71 -8.82
C LYS A 454 -22.32 -33.46 -10.34
N ASP A 455 -22.37 -32.22 -10.80
CA ASP A 455 -22.21 -31.82 -12.21
C ASP A 455 -20.95 -30.94 -12.47
N GLY A 456 -20.06 -30.81 -11.49
CA GLY A 456 -18.86 -29.98 -11.58
C GLY A 456 -17.59 -30.80 -11.84
N ASN A 457 -16.62 -30.19 -12.53
CA ASN A 457 -15.32 -30.81 -12.82
C ASN A 457 -14.15 -30.18 -12.05
N THR A 458 -14.44 -29.26 -11.12
CA THR A 458 -13.41 -28.44 -10.45
C THR A 458 -13.36 -28.71 -8.95
N TYR A 459 -12.21 -29.18 -8.47
CA TYR A 459 -11.91 -29.29 -7.05
C TYR A 459 -11.31 -27.97 -6.55
N THR A 460 -11.58 -27.62 -5.29
CA THR A 460 -11.12 -26.36 -4.69
C THR A 460 -10.34 -26.61 -3.41
N VAL A 461 -9.19 -25.96 -3.26
CA VAL A 461 -8.40 -25.92 -2.03
C VAL A 461 -8.10 -24.46 -1.73
N ALA A 462 -8.80 -23.85 -0.79
CA ALA A 462 -8.66 -22.45 -0.42
C ALA A 462 -7.81 -22.27 0.84
N VAL A 463 -7.01 -21.21 0.88
CA VAL A 463 -6.01 -20.94 1.90
C VAL A 463 -6.10 -19.49 2.35
N LYS A 464 -6.22 -19.28 3.65
CA LYS A 464 -6.24 -17.95 4.25
C LYS A 464 -5.57 -17.98 5.62
N SER A 465 -4.83 -16.94 5.96
CA SER A 465 -4.25 -16.79 7.29
C SER A 465 -5.29 -16.46 8.34
N VAL A 466 -5.12 -17.02 9.52
CA VAL A 466 -6.00 -16.82 10.68
C VAL A 466 -5.18 -16.49 11.92
N ILE A 467 -5.80 -15.75 12.85
CA ILE A 467 -5.20 -15.44 14.15
C ILE A 467 -5.76 -16.43 15.17
N LEU A 468 -4.88 -17.28 15.72
CA LEU A 468 -5.25 -18.23 16.77
C LEU A 468 -4.60 -17.82 18.10
N PRO A 469 -5.39 -17.59 19.16
CA PRO A 469 -4.84 -17.32 20.49
C PRO A 469 -3.93 -18.43 21.04
N SER A 470 -4.15 -19.68 20.59
CA SER A 470 -3.32 -20.85 20.93
C SER A 470 -1.94 -20.84 20.27
N VAL A 471 -1.75 -20.05 19.20
CA VAL A 471 -0.47 -19.92 18.47
C VAL A 471 -0.12 -18.44 18.27
N PRO A 472 0.20 -17.71 19.35
CA PRO A 472 0.52 -16.29 19.27
C PRO A 472 1.82 -16.04 18.48
N PRO A 473 2.04 -14.83 17.95
CA PRO A 473 3.30 -14.48 17.30
C PRO A 473 4.50 -14.68 18.23
N SER A 474 5.46 -15.49 17.81
CA SER A 474 6.70 -15.75 18.55
C SER A 474 7.78 -14.73 18.16
N PRO A 475 8.59 -14.22 19.11
CA PRO A 475 9.70 -13.31 18.80
C PRO A 475 10.81 -13.96 17.94
N GLN A 476 10.79 -15.29 17.78
CA GLN A 476 11.70 -16.04 16.92
C GLN A 476 11.35 -15.89 15.44
N TYR A 477 10.09 -15.62 15.11
CA TYR A 477 9.58 -15.56 13.74
C TYR A 477 8.97 -14.20 13.40
N ILE A 478 8.94 -13.87 12.11
CA ILE A 478 8.13 -12.77 11.58
C ILE A 478 6.82 -13.36 11.05
N ARG A 479 5.72 -13.15 11.78
CA ARG A 479 4.39 -13.63 11.39
C ARG A 479 3.95 -13.01 10.08
N SER A 480 3.78 -13.85 9.09
CA SER A 480 3.35 -13.53 7.73
C SER A 480 1.90 -13.96 7.51
N GLU A 481 1.29 -13.42 6.45
CA GLU A 481 -0.14 -13.63 6.18
C GLU A 481 -0.42 -13.87 4.69
N ILE A 482 -1.34 -14.79 4.43
CA ILE A 482 -1.97 -15.06 3.14
C ILE A 482 -3.40 -14.56 3.20
N ILE A 483 -3.73 -13.57 2.38
CA ILE A 483 -5.07 -12.95 2.37
C ILE A 483 -6.08 -13.89 1.69
N CYS A 484 -5.69 -14.41 0.52
CA CYS A 484 -6.46 -15.40 -0.24
C CYS A 484 -5.50 -16.08 -1.21
N ALA A 485 -5.30 -17.38 -1.07
CA ALA A 485 -4.58 -18.18 -2.03
C ALA A 485 -5.23 -19.55 -2.16
N GLY A 486 -4.79 -20.35 -3.12
CA GLY A 486 -5.24 -21.73 -3.22
C GLY A 486 -5.22 -22.31 -4.62
N PHE A 487 -5.76 -23.51 -4.74
CA PHE A 487 -5.78 -24.28 -5.98
C PHE A 487 -7.21 -24.48 -6.47
N LEU A 488 -7.40 -24.26 -7.77
CA LEU A 488 -8.53 -24.79 -8.54
C LEU A 488 -8.00 -25.86 -9.47
N ILE A 489 -8.53 -27.08 -9.35
CA ILE A 489 -8.07 -28.25 -10.08
C ILE A 489 -9.20 -28.72 -10.98
N HIS A 490 -9.05 -28.50 -12.28
CA HIS A 490 -10.06 -28.79 -13.28
C HIS A 490 -9.73 -30.08 -14.03
N ALA A 491 -10.63 -31.05 -14.00
CA ALA A 491 -10.46 -32.28 -14.79
C ALA A 491 -10.64 -31.99 -16.28
N ILE A 492 -9.66 -32.41 -17.11
CA ILE A 492 -9.78 -32.37 -18.57
C ILE A 492 -10.31 -33.72 -19.06
N ASP A 493 -9.66 -34.80 -18.64
CA ASP A 493 -10.03 -36.18 -18.93
C ASP A 493 -9.74 -37.09 -17.72
N SER A 494 -9.80 -38.41 -17.88
CA SER A 494 -9.57 -39.36 -16.78
C SER A 494 -8.14 -39.35 -16.23
N ASN A 495 -7.18 -38.88 -17.02
CA ASN A 495 -5.74 -39.01 -16.76
C ASN A 495 -5.02 -37.65 -16.70
N SER A 496 -5.70 -36.54 -17.00
CA SER A 496 -5.11 -35.21 -17.02
C SER A 496 -5.99 -34.13 -16.39
N CYS A 497 -5.35 -33.10 -15.83
CA CYS A 497 -6.01 -31.97 -15.22
C CYS A 497 -5.24 -30.66 -15.39
N ILE A 498 -5.96 -29.54 -15.21
CA ILE A 498 -5.37 -28.21 -15.09
C ILE A 498 -5.33 -27.84 -13.62
N VAL A 499 -4.14 -27.54 -13.10
CA VAL A 499 -3.93 -27.05 -11.74
C VAL A 499 -3.65 -25.55 -11.79
N SER A 500 -4.65 -24.76 -11.42
CA SER A 500 -4.54 -23.30 -11.31
C SER A 500 -4.29 -22.89 -9.87
N TYR A 501 -3.11 -22.33 -9.60
CA TYR A 501 -2.80 -21.73 -8.30
C TYR A 501 -3.06 -20.23 -8.36
N PHE A 502 -3.90 -19.71 -7.48
CA PHE A 502 -4.16 -18.28 -7.33
C PHE A 502 -3.53 -17.78 -6.05
N ASN A 503 -2.98 -16.57 -6.10
CA ASN A 503 -2.49 -15.89 -4.92
C ASN A 503 -2.77 -14.39 -5.02
N HIS A 504 -3.54 -13.89 -4.04
CA HIS A 504 -3.68 -12.48 -3.79
C HIS A 504 -2.47 -11.98 -2.99
N MET A 505 -1.57 -11.27 -3.67
CA MET A 505 -0.25 -11.00 -3.14
C MET A 505 -0.32 -10.10 -1.91
N SER A 506 0.30 -10.55 -0.82
CA SER A 506 0.51 -9.73 0.38
C SER A 506 1.97 -9.29 0.49
N ALA A 507 2.20 -8.22 1.23
CA ALA A 507 3.54 -7.70 1.57
C ALA A 507 4.54 -8.77 2.03
N SER A 508 4.06 -9.76 2.79
CA SER A 508 4.89 -10.79 3.40
C SER A 508 5.42 -11.80 2.39
N ILE A 509 4.65 -12.06 1.33
CA ILE A 509 4.97 -13.03 0.29
C ILE A 509 5.52 -12.39 -0.98
N LEU A 510 5.31 -11.08 -1.19
CA LEU A 510 5.81 -10.34 -2.34
C LEU A 510 7.32 -10.57 -2.62
N PRO A 511 8.23 -10.61 -1.64
CA PRO A 511 9.65 -10.89 -1.89
C PRO A 511 9.93 -12.22 -2.60
N TYR A 512 9.09 -13.24 -2.37
CA TYR A 512 9.22 -14.56 -2.99
C TYR A 512 8.84 -14.56 -4.49
N PHE A 513 8.04 -13.57 -4.92
CA PHE A 513 7.54 -13.46 -6.28
C PHE A 513 8.11 -12.24 -7.04
N ALA A 514 8.72 -11.28 -6.33
CA ALA A 514 9.27 -10.03 -6.88
C ALA A 514 10.36 -10.25 -7.94
N GLY A 515 11.08 -11.37 -7.84
CA GLY A 515 11.98 -11.87 -8.88
C GLY A 515 11.22 -12.10 -10.20
N ASN A 516 10.23 -12.98 -10.17
CA ASN A 516 9.51 -13.39 -11.37
C ASN A 516 8.72 -12.25 -12.01
N LEU A 517 8.12 -11.39 -11.18
CA LEU A 517 7.36 -10.21 -11.64
C LEU A 517 8.25 -9.11 -12.25
N GLY A 518 9.54 -9.10 -11.90
CA GLY A 518 10.53 -8.18 -12.46
C GLY A 518 11.31 -8.75 -13.65
N GLY A 519 11.01 -9.98 -14.10
CA GLY A 519 11.66 -10.64 -15.25
C GLY A 519 13.09 -11.15 -15.01
N TRP A 520 13.60 -11.06 -13.79
CA TRP A 520 14.99 -11.38 -13.42
C TRP A 520 15.14 -12.64 -12.53
N SER A 521 14.05 -13.40 -12.31
CA SER A 521 14.05 -14.71 -11.64
C SER A 521 13.04 -15.65 -12.31
N LYS A 522 13.27 -16.96 -12.23
CA LYS A 522 12.35 -18.02 -12.69
C LYS A 522 11.80 -18.89 -11.55
N SER A 523 11.87 -18.40 -10.32
CA SER A 523 11.44 -19.13 -9.12
C SER A 523 9.96 -19.57 -9.15
N ILE A 524 9.04 -18.84 -9.81
CA ILE A 524 7.64 -19.29 -9.98
C ILE A 524 7.61 -20.47 -10.95
N GLU A 525 8.26 -20.35 -12.10
CA GLU A 525 8.32 -21.42 -13.10
C GLU A 525 8.97 -22.68 -12.54
N GLU A 526 10.07 -22.54 -11.80
CA GLU A 526 10.78 -23.66 -11.14
C GLU A 526 9.89 -24.35 -10.10
N THR A 527 9.20 -23.58 -9.26
CA THR A 527 8.26 -24.14 -8.26
C THR A 527 7.06 -24.82 -8.95
N ALA A 528 6.55 -24.22 -10.03
CA ALA A 528 5.47 -24.78 -10.82
C ALA A 528 5.90 -26.09 -11.52
N ALA A 529 7.12 -26.16 -12.04
CA ALA A 529 7.70 -27.36 -12.63
C ALA A 529 7.90 -28.46 -11.58
N SER A 530 8.41 -28.12 -10.39
CA SER A 530 8.54 -29.06 -9.26
C SER A 530 7.18 -29.61 -8.83
N CYS A 531 6.13 -28.76 -8.79
CA CYS A 531 4.76 -29.18 -8.55
C CYS A 531 4.26 -30.18 -9.61
N ILE A 532 4.49 -29.92 -10.90
CA ILE A 532 4.12 -30.85 -11.99
C ILE A 532 4.83 -32.20 -11.78
N GLN A 533 6.14 -32.18 -11.52
CA GLN A 533 6.93 -33.39 -11.31
C GLN A 533 6.42 -34.21 -10.10
N PHE A 534 6.08 -33.53 -8.99
CA PHE A 534 5.51 -34.16 -7.81
C PHE A 534 4.13 -34.81 -8.07
N LEU A 535 3.30 -34.20 -8.91
CA LEU A 535 1.97 -34.72 -9.23
C LEU A 535 1.97 -35.82 -10.28
N GLU A 536 2.92 -35.79 -11.22
CA GLU A 536 3.10 -36.83 -12.25
C GLU A 536 3.91 -38.03 -11.71
N ASN A 537 4.76 -37.82 -10.71
CA ASN A 537 5.57 -38.86 -10.06
C ASN A 537 5.46 -38.75 -8.52
N PRO A 538 4.28 -39.03 -7.94
CA PRO A 538 4.12 -38.96 -6.50
C PRO A 538 5.07 -39.96 -5.81
N PRO A 539 5.75 -39.58 -4.72
CA PRO A 539 6.56 -40.52 -3.97
C PRO A 539 5.69 -41.68 -3.49
N ASP A 540 6.19 -42.91 -3.62
CA ASP A 540 5.50 -44.16 -3.26
C ASP A 540 4.94 -44.09 -1.83
N ASN A 541 3.69 -43.64 -1.72
CA ASN A 541 2.91 -43.69 -0.50
C ASN A 541 1.90 -44.82 -0.66
N GLY A 542 2.37 -46.07 -0.58
CA GLY A 542 1.64 -47.24 -0.08
C GLY A 542 0.15 -47.46 -0.41
N PHE A 543 -0.44 -46.78 -1.38
CA PHE A 543 -1.81 -46.99 -1.82
C PHE A 543 -1.79 -48.02 -2.94
N ALA A 544 -1.63 -49.27 -2.51
CA ALA A 544 -2.11 -50.39 -3.28
C ALA A 544 -3.59 -50.14 -3.60
N SER A 545 -3.87 -50.10 -4.91
CA SER A 545 -5.13 -50.44 -5.55
C SER A 545 -6.20 -51.00 -4.59
N THR A 546 -7.18 -50.19 -4.24
CA THR A 546 -8.54 -50.66 -3.98
C THR A 546 -9.48 -49.80 -4.81
N PHE A 547 -10.15 -50.48 -5.74
CA PHE A 547 -11.11 -49.97 -6.72
C PHE A 547 -12.28 -49.24 -6.09
#